data_AF-A0A329ZE66-F1
#
_entry.id   AF-A0A329ZE66-F1
#
_cell.length_a   1.000
_cell.length_b   1.000
_cell.length_c   1.000
_cell.angle_alpha   90.00
_cell.angle_beta   90.00
_cell.angle_gamma   90.00
#
_symmetry.space_group_name_H-M   'P 1'
#
loop_
_entity.id
_entity.type
_entity.pdbx_description
1 polymer ?
#
loop_
_entity_poly.entity_id
_entity_poly.type
_entity_poly.pdbx_seq_one_letter_code
_entity_poly.pdbx_strand_id
1 'polypeptide(L)' 'MDLVKVFVRYGKHSMPFFRKTEISDEELQYLGEYLSRNYK' A
#
# COMPACT_ATOMS: atom_id res chain seq x y z
N MET A 1 2.79 -9.18 1.97
CA MET A 1 1.98 -8.11 2.59
C MET A 1 0.89 -7.69 1.60
N ASP A 2 -0.11 -8.57 1.43
CA ASP A 2 -1.16 -8.35 0.43
C ASP A 2 -2.18 -7.29 0.87
N LEU A 3 -2.34 -7.07 2.17
CA LEU A 3 -3.30 -6.12 2.72
C LEU A 3 -2.98 -4.66 2.35
N VAL A 4 -1.70 -4.26 2.46
CA VAL A 4 -1.24 -2.91 2.09
C VAL A 4 -1.46 -2.68 0.60
N LYS A 5 -1.11 -3.66 -0.23
CA LYS A 5 -1.36 -3.60 -1.68
C LYS A 5 -2.84 -3.46 -2.00
N VAL A 6 -3.70 -4.19 -1.30
CA VAL A 6 -5.17 -4.10 -1.48
C VAL A 6 -5.67 -2.70 -1.11
N PHE A 7 -5.30 -2.16 0.05
CA PHE A 7 -5.78 -0.83 0.46
C PHE A 7 -5.23 0.29 -0.40
N VAL A 8 -3.97 0.21 -0.84
CA VAL A 8 -3.41 1.23 -1.74
C VAL A 8 -4.08 1.17 -3.11
N ARG A 9 -4.37 -0.02 -3.67
CA ARG A 9 -4.91 -0.14 -5.03
C ARG A 9 -6.43 -0.02 -5.12
N TYR A 10 -7.15 -0.38 -4.07
CA TYR A 10 -8.61 -0.44 -4.08
C TYR A 10 -9.27 0.47 -3.03
N GLY A 11 -8.47 1.09 -2.15
CA GLY A 11 -8.98 1.89 -1.06
C GLY A 11 -9.66 1.03 0.01
N LYS A 12 -10.23 1.68 1.02
CA LYS A 12 -11.05 1.04 2.06
C LYS A 12 -11.95 2.07 2.72
N HIS A 13 -13.27 1.86 2.68
CA HIS A 13 -14.26 2.80 3.24
C HIS A 13 -14.01 4.22 2.70
N SER A 14 -13.61 5.17 3.56
CA SER A 14 -13.31 6.56 3.20
C SER A 14 -11.87 6.79 2.76
N MET A 15 -11.00 5.77 2.81
CA MET A 15 -9.62 5.88 2.33
C MET A 15 -9.60 5.82 0.80
N PRO A 16 -9.03 6.83 0.11
CA PRO A 16 -8.88 6.80 -1.34
C PRO A 16 -7.84 5.76 -1.77
N PHE A 17 -7.92 5.35 -3.03
CA PHE A 17 -6.91 4.49 -3.66
C PHE A 17 -5.90 5.33 -4.45
N PHE A 18 -4.75 4.72 -4.74
CA PHE A 18 -3.65 5.29 -5.51
C PHE A 18 -3.40 4.48 -6.78
N ARG A 19 -3.34 5.18 -7.91
CA ARG A 19 -3.02 4.62 -9.22
C ARG A 19 -1.54 4.27 -9.32
N LYS A 20 -1.19 3.45 -10.31
CA LYS A 20 0.21 3.09 -10.59
C LYS A 20 1.10 4.28 -10.95
N THR A 21 0.51 5.35 -11.48
CA THR A 21 1.20 6.61 -11.79
C THR A 21 1.48 7.46 -10.56
N GLU A 22 0.79 7.19 -9.44
CA GLU A 22 0.94 7.93 -8.19
C GLU A 22 1.82 7.17 -7.20
N ILE A 23 1.69 5.85 -7.18
CA ILE A 23 2.57 4.93 -6.44
C ILE A 23 2.90 3.77 -7.35
N SER A 24 4.17 3.64 -7.73
CA SER A 24 4.67 2.52 -8.53
C SER A 24 4.64 1.20 -7.75
N ASP A 25 4.87 0.08 -8.44
CA ASP A 25 4.90 -1.22 -7.78
C ASP A 25 6.14 -1.39 -6.86
N GLU A 26 7.26 -0.72 -7.18
CA GLU A 26 8.47 -0.68 -6.35
C GLU A 26 8.26 0.15 -5.08
N GLU A 27 7.69 1.36 -5.19
CA GLU A 27 7.35 2.19 -4.02
C GLU A 27 6.33 1.50 -3.11
N LEU A 28 5.37 0.76 -3.69
CA LEU A 28 4.41 -0.03 -2.93
C LEU A 28 5.07 -1.16 -2.15
N GLN A 29 6.14 -1.76 -2.70
CA GLN A 29 6.93 -2.75 -1.97
C GLN A 29 7.64 -2.12 -0.77
N TYR A 30 8.33 -0.99 -0.98
CA TYR A 30 9.01 -0.28 0.12
C TYR A 30 8.02 0.18 1.20
N LEU A 31 6.83 0.63 0.83
CA LEU A 31 5.78 0.99 1.77
C LEU A 31 5.33 -0.23 2.60
N GLY A 32 5.15 -1.38 1.94
CA GLY A 32 4.83 -2.63 2.62
C GLY A 32 5.90 -3.02 3.64
N GLU A 33 7.18 -2.97 3.26
CA GLU A 33 8.31 -3.27 4.14
C GLU A 33 8.39 -2.29 5.32
N TYR A 34 8.23 -0.99 5.06
CA TYR A 34 8.23 0.05 6.09
C TYR A 34 7.14 -0.17 7.14
N LEU A 35 5.90 -0.43 6.70
CA LEU A 35 4.77 -0.66 7.61
C LEU A 35 4.85 -2.02 8.33
N SER A 36 5.50 -3.01 7.71
CA SER A 36 5.73 -4.33 8.34
C SER A 36 6.70 -4.26 9.52
N ARG A 37 7.63 -3.30 9.51
CA ARG A 37 8.77 -3.25 10.43
C ARG A 37 8.38 -3.21 11.92
N ASN A 38 7.22 -2.64 12.25
CA ASN A 38 6.75 -2.48 13.63
C ASN A 38 5.55 -3.36 13.97
N TYR A 39 5.11 -4.22 13.05
CA TYR A 39 4.04 -5.17 13.29
C TYR A 39 4.64 -6.38 14.04
N LYS A 40 4.46 -6.43 15.36
CA LYS A 40 4.79 -7.58 16.22
C LYS A 40 3.67 -8.61 16.18
#